data_AF-A0A8B8FEK0-F1
#
_entry.id   AF-A0A8B8FEK0-F1
#
_cell.length_a   1.000
_cell.length_b   1.000
_cell.length_c   1.000
_cell.angle_alpha   90.00
_cell.angle_beta   90.00
_cell.angle_gamma   90.00
#
_symmetry.space_group_name_H-M   'P 1'
#
loop_
_entity.id
_entity.type
_entity.pdbx_description
1 polymer ?
#
loop_
_entity_poly.entity_id
_entity_poly.type
_entity_poly.pdbx_seq_one_letter_code
_entity_poly.pdbx_strand_id
1 'polypeptide(L)'
;MGRVRTKTIKKASRVIIEKYYTRLTLDFHTNKRICEEIAIIPTKPLRNKIAGFVTHLMKRLRTSQVRGISIKLQEEERERRDNYVPEVSALEQDVIEVDTETKDMLKMLDFQNISGLQLVLSSGTQYPKRN
;
A
#
# COMPACT_ATOMS: atom_id res chain seq x y z
N MET A 1 -11.19 -32.92 3.23
CA MET A 1 -10.80 -31.53 3.58
C MET A 1 -9.48 -31.50 4.39
N GLY A 2 -8.30 -31.49 3.76
CA GLY A 2 -7.01 -31.59 4.51
C GLY A 2 -5.82 -30.84 3.90
N ARG A 3 -6.06 -29.86 3.01
CA ARG A 3 -5.01 -29.20 2.20
C ARG A 3 -4.68 -27.78 2.66
N VAL A 4 -5.13 -27.39 3.85
CA VAL A 4 -4.84 -26.08 4.45
C VAL A 4 -3.43 -26.10 5.06
N ARG A 5 -2.64 -25.06 4.79
CA ARG A 5 -1.27 -24.94 5.30
C ARG A 5 -1.30 -24.40 6.72
N THR A 6 -0.50 -24.97 7.61
CA THR A 6 -0.41 -24.58 9.02
C THR A 6 0.33 -23.25 9.21
N LYS A 7 0.19 -22.65 10.41
CA LYS A 7 0.83 -21.37 10.75
C LYS A 7 2.35 -21.38 10.60
N THR A 8 3.01 -22.49 10.92
CA THR A 8 4.47 -22.63 10.84
C THR A 8 4.96 -22.56 9.40
N ILE A 9 4.30 -23.26 8.48
CA ILE A 9 4.60 -23.22 7.04
C ILE A 9 4.40 -21.80 6.50
N LYS A 10 3.27 -21.17 6.85
CA LYS A 10 2.95 -19.80 6.41
C LYS A 10 3.97 -18.78 6.91
N LYS A 11 4.36 -18.87 8.19
CA LYS A 11 5.35 -17.97 8.81
C LYS A 11 6.73 -18.15 8.19
N ALA A 12 7.22 -19.39 8.07
CA ALA A 12 8.52 -19.68 7.47
C ALA A 12 8.61 -19.19 6.01
N SER A 13 7.55 -19.41 5.23
CA SER A 13 7.55 -19.00 3.82
C SER A 13 7.63 -17.48 3.64
N ARG A 14 6.95 -16.71 4.50
CA ARG A 14 7.03 -15.24 4.47
C ARG A 14 8.44 -14.76 4.77
N VAL A 15 9.05 -15.29 5.84
CA VAL A 15 10.42 -14.96 6.24
C VAL A 15 11.44 -15.28 5.13
N ILE A 16 11.27 -16.41 4.43
CA ILE A 16 12.14 -16.77 3.31
C ILE A 16 11.99 -15.77 2.16
N ILE A 17 10.76 -15.34 1.84
CA ILE A 17 10.51 -14.37 0.78
C ILE A 17 11.08 -12.99 1.12
N GLU A 18 10.88 -12.50 2.35
CA GLU A 18 11.39 -11.20 2.80
C GLU A 18 12.91 -11.10 2.66
N LYS A 19 13.64 -12.17 3.03
CA LYS A 19 15.11 -12.17 3.05
C LYS A 19 15.74 -12.51 1.70
N TYR A 20 15.12 -13.38 0.91
CA TYR A 20 15.74 -13.98 -0.29
C TYR A 20 14.92 -13.81 -1.56
N TYR A 21 14.12 -12.74 -1.65
CA TYR A 21 13.25 -12.46 -2.80
C TYR A 21 13.97 -12.59 -4.15
N THR A 22 15.18 -12.04 -4.27
CA THR A 22 15.96 -12.02 -5.52
C THR A 22 16.42 -13.39 -6.01
N ARG A 23 16.52 -14.38 -5.12
CA ARG A 23 16.93 -15.75 -5.48
C ARG A 23 15.76 -16.63 -5.88
N LEU A 24 14.54 -16.28 -5.47
CA LEU A 24 13.35 -17.10 -5.64
C LEU A 24 12.72 -16.91 -7.01
N THR A 25 12.08 -17.96 -7.53
CA THR A 25 11.41 -17.96 -8.84
C THR A 25 9.93 -18.33 -8.73
N LEU A 26 9.24 -18.48 -9.87
CA LEU A 26 7.86 -18.97 -9.92
C LEU A 26 7.76 -20.50 -9.96
N ASP A 27 8.87 -21.20 -10.22
CA ASP A 27 8.92 -22.64 -10.36
C ASP A 27 9.09 -23.35 -9.00
N PHE A 28 8.48 -24.54 -8.88
CA PHE A 28 8.52 -25.32 -7.65
C PHE A 28 9.84 -26.03 -7.43
N HIS A 29 10.44 -26.61 -8.47
CA HIS A 29 11.63 -27.44 -8.32
C HIS A 29 12.87 -26.61 -7.96
N THR A 30 13.00 -25.44 -8.57
CA THR A 30 14.02 -24.44 -8.22
C THR A 30 13.86 -23.95 -6.78
N ASN A 31 12.67 -23.46 -6.40
CA ASN A 31 12.42 -22.98 -5.04
C ASN A 31 12.59 -24.07 -3.98
N LYS A 32 12.30 -25.33 -4.30
CA LYS A 32 12.54 -26.47 -3.42
C LYS A 32 14.04 -26.63 -3.12
N ARG A 33 14.91 -26.56 -4.13
CA ARG A 33 16.37 -26.63 -3.96
C ARG A 33 16.88 -25.43 -3.16
N ILE A 34 16.41 -24.24 -3.47
CA ILE A 34 16.77 -23.00 -2.75
C ILE A 34 16.37 -23.07 -1.27
N CYS A 35 15.20 -23.64 -0.96
CA CYS A 35 14.79 -23.83 0.44
C CYS A 35 15.68 -24.82 1.20
N GLU A 36 16.32 -25.78 0.52
CA GLU A 36 17.30 -26.71 1.13
C GLU A 36 18.61 -26.01 1.47
N GLU A 37 19.03 -25.06 0.63
CA GLU A 37 20.26 -24.28 0.84
C GLU A 37 20.08 -23.22 1.93
N ILE A 38 18.92 -22.55 1.97
CA ILE A 38 18.69 -21.40 2.86
C ILE A 38 18.39 -21.82 4.30
N ALA A 39 17.68 -22.94 4.48
CA ALA A 39 17.12 -23.30 5.77
C ALA A 39 17.32 -24.79 6.08
N ILE A 40 17.65 -25.07 7.34
CA ILE A 40 17.72 -26.43 7.86
C ILE A 40 16.28 -26.91 8.11
N ILE A 41 15.73 -27.68 7.17
CA ILE A 41 14.38 -28.24 7.25
C ILE A 41 14.48 -29.74 7.53
N PRO A 42 13.92 -30.25 8.64
CA PRO A 42 14.22 -31.60 9.12
C PRO A 42 13.56 -32.70 8.26
N THR A 43 12.44 -32.42 7.59
CA THR A 43 11.70 -33.44 6.84
C THR A 43 11.32 -32.99 5.44
N LYS A 44 11.42 -33.93 4.48
CA LYS A 44 11.00 -33.77 3.08
C LYS A 44 9.56 -33.22 2.92
N PRO A 45 8.52 -33.71 3.63
CA PRO A 45 7.16 -33.17 3.47
C PRO A 45 7.04 -31.73 3.97
N LEU A 46 7.75 -31.33 5.02
CA LEU A 46 7.76 -29.94 5.49
C LEU A 46 8.38 -29.03 4.44
N ARG A 47 9.55 -29.41 3.90
CA ARG A 47 10.22 -28.69 2.82
C ARG A 47 9.31 -28.48 1.62
N ASN A 48 8.66 -29.54 1.15
CA ASN A 48 7.78 -29.47 -0.02
C ASN A 48 6.58 -28.55 0.23
N LYS A 49 6.01 -28.57 1.45
CA LYS A 49 4.91 -27.67 1.82
C LYS A 49 5.35 -26.20 1.90
N ILE A 50 6.57 -25.93 2.39
CA ILE A 50 7.15 -24.58 2.44
C ILE A 50 7.41 -24.08 1.02
N ALA A 51 8.18 -24.82 0.22
CA ALA A 51 8.47 -24.45 -1.17
C ALA A 51 7.20 -24.24 -2.00
N GLY A 52 6.19 -25.09 -1.80
CA GLY A 52 4.89 -24.96 -2.47
C GLY A 52 4.06 -23.78 -2.01
N PHE A 53 4.25 -23.28 -0.78
CA PHE A 53 3.60 -22.05 -0.33
C PHE A 53 4.37 -20.80 -0.76
N VAL A 54 5.70 -20.87 -0.82
CA VAL A 54 6.56 -19.82 -1.39
C VAL A 54 6.20 -19.56 -2.85
N THR A 55 6.09 -20.59 -3.70
CA THR A 55 5.66 -20.41 -5.10
C THR A 55 4.29 -19.78 -5.23
N HIS A 56 3.36 -20.16 -4.35
CA HIS A 56 2.01 -19.57 -4.33
C HIS A 56 2.05 -18.07 -3.99
N LEU A 57 2.88 -17.67 -3.03
CA LEU A 57 3.05 -16.26 -2.67
C LEU A 57 3.77 -15.47 -3.76
N MET A 58 4.79 -16.03 -4.43
CA MET A 58 5.47 -15.35 -5.54
C MET A 58 4.56 -15.08 -6.72
N LYS A 59 3.66 -16.02 -7.05
CA LYS A 59 2.64 -15.79 -8.08
C LYS A 59 1.70 -14.64 -7.73
N ARG A 60 1.38 -14.46 -6.44
CA ARG A 60 0.54 -13.35 -5.97
C ARG A 60 1.28 -12.01 -5.98
N LEU A 61 2.54 -12.01 -5.54
CA LEU A 61 3.39 -10.81 -5.52
C LEU A 61 3.57 -10.17 -6.89
N ARG A 62 3.52 -10.97 -7.97
CA ARG A 62 3.58 -10.46 -9.35
C ARG A 62 2.37 -9.58 -9.70
N THR A 63 1.19 -9.87 -9.15
CA THR A 63 -0.03 -9.12 -9.47
C THR A 63 -0.31 -8.03 -8.46
N SER A 64 -0.06 -8.28 -7.18
CA SER A 64 -0.35 -7.31 -6.12
C SER A 64 0.51 -7.53 -4.89
N GLN A 65 0.66 -6.48 -4.08
CA GLN A 65 1.34 -6.61 -2.79
C GLN A 65 0.61 -7.63 -1.92
N VAL A 66 1.37 -8.47 -1.23
CA VAL A 66 0.82 -9.46 -0.32
C VAL A 66 0.95 -8.95 1.11
N ARG A 67 -0.16 -8.98 1.87
CA ARG A 67 -0.19 -8.50 3.25
C ARG A 67 0.76 -9.30 4.16
N GLY A 68 1.60 -8.56 4.89
CA GLY A 68 2.54 -9.12 5.87
C GLY A 68 3.71 -9.85 5.24
N ILE A 69 4.19 -9.31 4.11
CA ILE A 69 5.49 -9.56 3.51
C ILE A 69 6.00 -8.16 3.14
N SER A 70 7.17 -7.78 3.63
CA SER A 70 7.87 -6.59 3.14
C SER A 70 9.10 -7.02 2.34
N ILE A 71 9.20 -6.48 1.13
CA ILE A 71 10.35 -6.69 0.25
C ILE A 71 11.03 -5.35 0.14
N LYS A 72 12.38 -5.31 0.19
CA LYS A 72 13.15 -4.07 0.05
C LYS A 72 12.71 -3.22 -1.16
N LEU A 73 12.43 -3.87 -2.29
CA LEU A 73 11.93 -3.21 -3.50
C LEU A 73 10.60 -2.45 -3.26
N GLN A 74 9.70 -3.00 -2.44
CA GLN A 74 8.44 -2.34 -2.10
C GLN A 74 8.64 -1.21 -1.10
N GLU A 75 9.61 -1.33 -0.19
CA GLU A 75 9.95 -0.27 0.76
C GLU A 75 10.49 0.95 0.01
N GLU A 76 11.41 0.76 -0.94
CA GLU A 76 11.93 1.84 -1.79
C GLU A 76 10.85 2.51 -2.67
N GLU A 77 9.94 1.73 -3.25
CA GLU A 77 8.82 2.30 -4.03
C GLU A 77 7.84 3.08 -3.15
N ARG A 78 7.60 2.62 -1.92
CA ARG A 78 6.75 3.35 -0.95
C ARG A 78 7.41 4.65 -0.53
N GLU A 79 8.69 4.64 -0.19
CA GLU A 79 9.42 5.86 0.16
C GLU A 79 9.37 6.91 -0.96
N ARG A 80 9.48 6.49 -2.23
CA ARG A 80 9.33 7.40 -3.38
C ARG A 80 7.93 7.98 -3.52
N ARG A 81 6.89 7.19 -3.23
CA ARG A 81 5.49 7.66 -3.27
C ARG A 81 5.14 8.57 -2.11
N ASP A 82 5.62 8.23 -0.91
CA ASP A 82 5.34 9.01 0.30
C ASP A 82 6.09 10.35 0.27
N ASN A 83 7.29 10.39 -0.32
CA ASN A 83 8.05 11.62 -0.53
C ASN A 83 7.63 12.41 -1.78
N TYR A 84 6.61 11.96 -2.51
CA TYR A 84 6.14 12.66 -3.71
C TYR A 84 5.40 13.94 -3.32
N VAL A 85 6.02 15.08 -3.59
CA VAL A 85 5.38 16.39 -3.52
C VAL A 85 5.13 16.85 -4.96
N PRO A 86 3.88 17.16 -5.36
CA PRO A 86 3.59 17.66 -6.70
C PRO A 86 4.24 19.03 -6.90
N GLU A 87 4.60 19.34 -8.15
CA GLU A 87 5.21 20.65 -8.50
C GLU A 87 4.26 21.82 -8.20
N VAL A 88 2.97 21.63 -8.40
CA VAL A 88 1.93 22.62 -8.11
C VAL A 88 1.12 22.16 -6.91
N SER A 89 0.99 23.04 -5.93
CA SER A 89 0.16 22.76 -4.76
C SER A 89 -1.31 22.81 -5.16
N ALA A 90 -2.10 21.81 -4.76
CA ALA A 90 -3.55 21.85 -4.98
C ALA A 90 -4.24 23.04 -4.28
N LEU A 91 -3.56 23.65 -3.29
CA LEU A 91 -3.99 24.84 -2.56
C LEU A 91 -3.63 26.15 -3.26
N GLU A 92 -2.71 26.11 -4.24
CA GLU A 92 -2.33 27.28 -5.01
C GLU A 92 -3.39 27.49 -6.10
N GLN A 93 -4.47 28.14 -5.69
CA GLN A 93 -5.58 28.52 -6.56
C GLN A 93 -5.62 30.05 -6.60
N ASP A 94 -5.71 30.60 -7.82
CA ASP A 94 -5.80 32.05 -8.04
C ASP A 94 -7.11 32.64 -7.47
N VAL A 95 -8.12 31.80 -7.29
CA VAL A 95 -9.46 32.17 -6.82
C VAL A 95 -9.87 31.30 -5.63
N ILE A 96 -10.21 31.96 -4.53
CA ILE A 96 -10.74 31.36 -3.29
C ILE A 96 -12.23 31.70 -3.22
N GLU A 97 -13.08 30.72 -3.50
CA GLU A 97 -14.53 30.86 -3.42
C GLU A 97 -15.01 30.77 -1.96
N VAL A 98 -15.77 31.77 -1.50
CA VAL A 98 -16.20 31.91 -0.10
C VAL A 98 -17.68 32.26 -0.03
N ASP A 99 -18.38 31.66 0.93
CA ASP A 99 -19.78 31.95 1.24
C ASP A 99 -19.93 33.27 2.03
N THR A 100 -21.15 33.78 2.15
CA THR A 100 -21.41 35.05 2.85
C THR A 100 -21.07 35.00 4.34
N GLU A 101 -21.42 33.92 5.02
CA GLU A 101 -21.15 33.74 6.46
C GLU A 101 -19.65 33.62 6.77
N THR A 102 -18.90 32.93 5.91
CA THR A 102 -17.46 32.75 6.06
C THR A 102 -16.69 34.03 5.77
N LYS A 103 -17.20 34.91 4.90
CA LYS A 103 -16.64 36.26 4.70
C LYS A 103 -16.80 37.14 5.94
N ASP A 104 -17.94 37.07 6.62
CA ASP A 104 -18.16 37.81 7.87
C ASP A 104 -17.26 37.29 9.00
N MET A 105 -17.06 35.97 9.07
CA MET A 105 -16.07 35.36 9.97
C MET A 105 -14.65 35.89 9.72
N LEU A 106 -14.21 35.93 8.46
CA LEU A 106 -12.88 36.46 8.08
C LEU A 106 -12.72 37.94 8.48
N LYS A 107 -13.81 38.72 8.41
CA LYS A 107 -13.84 40.11 8.82
C LYS A 107 -13.70 40.27 10.34
N MET A 108 -14.29 39.38 11.14
CA MET A 108 -14.20 39.39 12.61
C MET A 108 -12.82 38.94 13.12
N LEU A 109 -12.11 38.12 12.34
CA LEU A 109 -10.74 37.66 12.64
C LEU A 109 -9.66 38.62 12.10
N ASP A 110 -10.05 39.79 11.58
CA ASP A 110 -9.18 40.80 10.96
C ASP A 110 -8.37 40.32 9.73
N PHE A 111 -8.80 39.24 9.05
CA PHE A 111 -8.18 38.71 7.83
C PHE A 111 -8.83 39.26 6.55
N GLN A 112 -8.90 40.58 6.42
CA GLN A 112 -9.65 41.25 5.34
C GLN A 112 -8.92 41.29 3.98
N ASN A 113 -7.59 41.10 3.96
CA ASN A 113 -6.73 41.31 2.78
C ASN A 113 -6.18 40.02 2.16
N ILE A 114 -6.96 38.94 2.17
CA ILE A 114 -6.56 37.69 1.48
C ILE A 114 -6.77 37.87 -0.03
N SER A 115 -5.73 37.64 -0.83
CA SER A 115 -5.78 37.72 -2.29
C SER A 115 -6.63 36.59 -2.89
N GLY A 116 -7.43 36.89 -3.92
CA GLY A 116 -8.21 35.90 -4.65
C GLY A 116 -9.60 35.57 -4.07
N LEU A 117 -10.06 36.25 -3.02
CA LEU A 117 -11.38 36.03 -2.43
C LEU A 117 -12.53 36.41 -3.40
N GLN A 118 -13.36 35.43 -3.78
CA GLN A 118 -14.55 35.62 -4.58
C GLN A 118 -15.78 35.10 -3.83
N LEU A 119 -16.84 35.93 -3.74
CA LEU A 119 -18.11 35.51 -3.17
C LEU A 119 -18.88 34.66 -4.17
N VAL A 120 -19.26 33.44 -3.78
CA VAL A 120 -20.17 32.60 -4.55
C VAL A 120 -21.53 32.62 -3.88
N LEU A 121 -22.58 32.88 -4.66
CA LEU A 121 -23.96 32.72 -4.19
C LEU A 121 -24.27 31.23 -4.29
N SER A 122 -24.27 30.54 -3.15
CA SER A 122 -24.63 29.13 -3.06
C SER A 122 -26.05 28.91 -3.61
N SER A 123 -26.19 28.55 -4.89
CA SER A 123 -27.39 27.89 -5.38
C SER A 123 -27.39 26.48 -4.80
N GLY A 124 -28.13 26.31 -3.70
CA GLY A 124 -28.04 25.16 -2.79
C GLY A 124 -27.73 23.83 -3.46
N THR A 125 -26.53 23.30 -3.20
CA THR A 125 -26.18 21.94 -3.57
C THR A 125 -27.02 20.98 -2.73
N GLN A 126 -28.06 20.40 -3.33
CA GLN A 126 -28.84 19.33 -2.74
C GLN A 126 -27.93 18.10 -2.57
N TYR A 127 -27.44 17.87 -1.35
CA TYR A 127 -26.81 16.60 -1.02
C TYR A 127 -27.88 15.50 -1.07
N PRO A 128 -27.64 14.36 -1.76
CA PRO A 128 -28.59 13.26 -1.73
C PRO A 128 -28.71 12.76 -0.29
N LYS A 129 -29.91 12.87 0.28
CA LYS A 129 -30.21 12.31 1.60
C LYS A 129 -29.90 10.81 1.55
N ARG A 130 -28.98 10.36 2.40
CA ARG A 130 -28.76 8.92 2.63
C ARG A 130 -29.99 8.38 3.36
N ASN A 131 -30.65 7.41 2.74
CA ASN A 131 -31.67 6.56 3.38
C ASN A 131 -31.03 5.66 4.44
#